data_AF-A0A8B8BWM4-F1
#
_entry.id   AF-A0A8B8BWM4-F1
#
_cell.length_a   1.000
_cell.length_b   1.000
_cell.length_c   1.000
_cell.angle_alpha   90.00
_cell.angle_beta   90.00
_cell.angle_gamma   90.00
#
_symmetry.space_group_name_H-M   'P 1'
#
loop_
_entity.id
_entity.type
_entity.pdbx_description
1 polymer ?
#
loop_
_entity_poly.entity_id
_entity_poly.type
_entity_poly.pdbx_seq_one_letter_code
_entity_poly.pdbx_strand_id
1 'polypeptide(L)'
;MEMVVKMCVDICPIGLYGNACKEKCKHCQNHTYCQHTDGLCAVGCDNGYHGYLCKTTCEPGTYGYECGEKCGQCEDQSKCFHTNGLCLTGCRNGYHGDLSPKALCDVSNGWQSSFYGVLMVLVLAVIWIGFLMVYIVILRKLKRRTSNKNIQMENSNSYITHIETDDHVIVSESYIELRNFRNDQDNYESIDFI
;
A
#
# COMPACT_ATOMS: atom_id res chain seq x y z
N MET A 1 -30.05 -34.46 -63.21
CA MET A 1 -29.32 -33.21 -63.46
C MET A 1 -28.86 -32.71 -62.10
N GLU A 2 -27.68 -33.15 -61.65
CA GLU A 2 -27.10 -32.63 -60.42
C GLU A 2 -26.53 -31.25 -60.71
N MET A 3 -27.03 -30.24 -59.99
CA MET A 3 -26.50 -28.90 -60.00
C MET A 3 -25.27 -28.90 -59.07
N VAL A 4 -24.09 -29.22 -59.62
CA VAL A 4 -22.84 -29.06 -58.88
C VAL A 4 -22.63 -27.56 -58.67
N VAL A 5 -23.03 -27.06 -57.50
CA VAL A 5 -22.63 -25.75 -57.03
C VAL A 5 -21.13 -25.82 -56.79
N LYS A 6 -20.36 -25.31 -57.75
CA LYS A 6 -18.91 -25.12 -57.59
C LYS A 6 -18.73 -24.01 -56.56
N MET A 7 -18.62 -24.37 -55.28
CA MET A 7 -18.18 -23.45 -54.24
C MET A 7 -16.70 -23.14 -54.47
N CYS A 8 -16.39 -22.01 -55.11
CA CYS A 8 -15.05 -21.46 -55.08
C CYS A 8 -14.85 -20.80 -53.71
N VAL A 9 -14.33 -21.54 -52.74
CA VAL A 9 -13.79 -20.96 -51.51
C VAL A 9 -12.30 -20.73 -51.75
N ASP A 10 -11.98 -19.73 -52.57
CA ASP A 10 -10.60 -19.27 -52.75
C ASP A 10 -10.22 -18.46 -51.51
N ILE A 11 -9.77 -19.17 -50.47
CA ILE A 11 -9.20 -18.54 -49.28
C ILE A 11 -7.90 -17.87 -49.70
N CYS A 12 -7.80 -16.57 -49.44
CA CYS A 12 -6.57 -15.86 -49.75
C CYS A 12 -5.43 -16.32 -48.85
N PRO A 13 -4.19 -16.31 -49.37
CA PRO A 13 -3.03 -16.49 -48.52
C PRO A 13 -3.07 -15.50 -47.37
N ILE A 14 -2.52 -15.95 -46.26
CA ILE A 14 -2.33 -15.18 -45.04
C ILE A 14 -1.83 -13.76 -45.35
N GLY A 15 -2.53 -12.75 -44.82
CA GLY A 15 -2.19 -11.35 -45.02
C GLY A 15 -2.72 -10.73 -46.32
N LEU A 16 -3.52 -11.46 -47.11
CA LEU A 16 -4.17 -10.98 -48.32
C LEU A 16 -5.70 -11.11 -48.25
N TYR A 17 -6.41 -10.25 -48.97
CA TYR A 17 -7.87 -10.26 -49.07
C TYR A 17 -8.38 -9.75 -50.43
N GLY A 18 -9.69 -9.86 -50.64
CA GLY A 18 -10.40 -9.30 -51.79
C GLY A 18 -10.30 -10.16 -53.06
N ASN A 19 -10.79 -9.61 -54.17
CA ASN A 19 -10.86 -10.34 -55.44
C ASN A 19 -9.46 -10.74 -55.92
N ALA A 20 -9.27 -12.06 -56.10
CA ALA A 20 -7.99 -12.65 -56.49
C ALA A 20 -6.83 -12.35 -55.52
N CYS A 21 -7.13 -12.03 -54.24
CA CYS A 21 -6.13 -11.88 -53.17
C CYS A 21 -5.06 -10.82 -53.46
N LYS A 22 -5.47 -9.73 -54.11
CA LYS A 22 -4.56 -8.63 -54.49
C LYS A 22 -4.35 -7.62 -53.38
N GLU A 23 -5.29 -7.51 -52.45
CA GLU A 23 -5.22 -6.54 -51.35
C GLU A 23 -4.46 -7.12 -50.17
N LYS A 24 -3.67 -6.28 -49.49
CA LYS A 24 -2.89 -6.68 -48.30
C LYS A 24 -3.58 -6.23 -47.02
N CYS A 25 -3.69 -7.14 -46.05
CA CYS A 25 -4.05 -6.81 -44.67
C CYS A 25 -3.07 -5.75 -44.10
N LYS A 26 -3.57 -4.91 -43.19
CA LYS A 26 -2.79 -3.85 -42.55
C LYS A 26 -2.64 -4.13 -41.05
N HIS A 27 -2.96 -3.16 -40.21
CA HIS A 27 -2.65 -3.13 -38.78
C HIS A 27 -3.71 -3.86 -37.95
N CYS A 28 -3.90 -5.16 -38.20
CA CYS A 28 -4.79 -6.01 -37.40
C CYS A 28 -4.09 -6.53 -36.15
N GLN A 29 -4.79 -6.52 -35.01
CA GLN A 29 -4.23 -6.92 -33.73
C GLN A 29 -3.78 -8.40 -33.68
N ASN A 30 -2.72 -8.67 -32.91
CA ASN A 30 -2.25 -10.02 -32.55
C ASN A 30 -1.84 -10.91 -33.75
N HIS A 31 -1.38 -10.30 -34.85
CA HIS A 31 -1.08 -10.98 -36.10
C HIS A 31 -2.28 -11.78 -36.65
N THR A 32 -3.51 -11.47 -36.22
CA THR A 32 -4.69 -12.10 -36.83
C THR A 32 -4.82 -11.60 -38.26
N TYR A 33 -4.92 -12.55 -39.17
CA TYR A 33 -5.08 -12.25 -40.58
C TYR A 33 -6.47 -11.67 -40.80
N CYS A 34 -6.52 -10.55 -41.52
CA CYS A 34 -7.78 -9.94 -41.88
C CYS A 34 -8.65 -10.93 -42.67
N GLN A 35 -9.96 -10.77 -42.57
CA GLN A 35 -10.91 -11.64 -43.24
C GLN A 35 -10.65 -11.64 -44.76
N HIS A 36 -10.44 -12.81 -45.35
CA HIS A 36 -9.99 -12.94 -46.74
C HIS A 36 -10.97 -12.35 -47.77
N THR A 37 -12.25 -12.19 -47.42
CA THR A 37 -13.28 -11.67 -48.33
C THR A 37 -13.22 -10.16 -48.50
N ASP A 38 -13.08 -9.43 -47.40
CA ASP A 38 -13.32 -7.98 -47.31
C ASP A 38 -12.24 -7.22 -46.55
N GLY A 39 -11.36 -7.93 -45.85
CA GLY A 39 -10.20 -7.38 -45.17
C GLY A 39 -10.49 -6.89 -43.76
N LEU A 40 -11.61 -7.28 -43.16
CA LEU A 40 -11.96 -6.92 -41.78
C LEU A 40 -10.98 -7.53 -40.77
N CYS A 41 -10.51 -6.75 -39.80
CA CYS A 41 -9.80 -7.28 -38.64
C CYS A 41 -10.80 -7.71 -37.56
N ALA A 42 -10.98 -9.02 -37.35
CA ALA A 42 -11.97 -9.55 -36.40
C ALA A 42 -11.70 -9.17 -34.93
N VAL A 43 -10.43 -8.96 -34.58
CA VAL A 43 -9.97 -8.63 -33.21
C VAL A 43 -9.71 -7.11 -33.06
N GLY A 44 -10.02 -6.32 -34.09
CA GLY A 44 -9.74 -4.88 -34.11
C GLY A 44 -8.31 -4.54 -34.57
N CYS A 45 -7.96 -3.27 -34.38
CA CYS A 45 -6.73 -2.68 -34.91
C CYS A 45 -5.58 -2.68 -33.90
N ASP A 46 -4.35 -2.65 -34.40
CA ASP A 46 -3.19 -2.31 -33.59
C ASP A 46 -3.31 -0.88 -33.07
N ASN A 47 -2.66 -0.63 -31.93
CA ASN A 47 -2.61 0.70 -31.32
C ASN A 47 -2.17 1.76 -32.33
N GLY A 48 -2.88 2.88 -32.36
CA GLY A 48 -2.61 4.00 -33.25
C GLY A 48 -3.24 3.87 -34.63
N TYR A 49 -4.05 2.84 -34.87
CA TYR A 49 -4.83 2.66 -36.09
C TYR A 49 -6.31 2.42 -35.75
N HIS A 50 -7.18 2.82 -36.66
CA HIS A 50 -8.62 2.63 -36.53
C HIS A 50 -9.30 2.44 -37.89
N GLY A 51 -10.62 2.21 -37.84
CA GLY A 51 -11.46 1.94 -38.98
C GLY A 51 -11.53 0.45 -39.32
N TYR A 52 -12.51 0.09 -40.16
CA TYR A 52 -12.86 -1.30 -40.49
C TYR A 52 -11.67 -2.15 -40.98
N LEU A 53 -10.77 -1.51 -41.74
CA LEU A 53 -9.59 -2.15 -42.35
C LEU A 53 -8.28 -1.81 -41.63
N CYS A 54 -8.33 -1.08 -40.52
CA CYS A 54 -7.15 -0.63 -39.77
C CYS A 54 -6.08 0.05 -40.66
N LYS A 55 -6.54 0.86 -41.62
CA LYS A 55 -5.69 1.63 -42.54
C LYS A 55 -5.51 3.08 -42.11
N THR A 56 -6.40 3.58 -41.26
CA THR A 56 -6.42 4.98 -40.85
C THR A 56 -5.62 5.11 -39.56
N THR A 57 -4.62 5.99 -39.56
CA THR A 57 -3.90 6.37 -38.35
C THR A 57 -4.77 7.26 -37.47
N CYS A 58 -4.56 7.22 -36.15
CA CYS A 58 -5.25 8.13 -35.25
C CYS A 58 -5.06 9.60 -35.62
N GLU A 59 -6.10 10.38 -35.38
CA GLU A 59 -6.07 11.81 -35.60
C GLU A 59 -5.07 12.49 -34.65
N PRO A 60 -4.46 13.61 -35.07
CA PRO A 60 -3.55 14.38 -34.24
C PRO A 60 -4.18 14.68 -32.86
N GLY A 61 -3.48 14.34 -31.78
CA GLY A 61 -3.97 14.51 -30.41
C GLY A 61 -4.67 13.28 -29.81
N THR A 62 -4.79 12.18 -30.55
CA THR A 62 -5.25 10.88 -30.03
C THR A 62 -4.26 9.76 -30.30
N TYR A 63 -4.28 8.72 -29.45
CA TYR A 63 -3.41 7.56 -29.57
C TYR A 63 -4.05 6.29 -28.99
N GLY A 64 -3.35 5.17 -29.10
CA GLY A 64 -3.73 3.92 -28.42
C GLY A 64 -4.76 3.09 -29.20
N TYR A 65 -5.41 2.16 -28.51
CA TYR A 65 -6.40 1.26 -29.13
C TYR A 65 -7.62 2.07 -29.62
N GLU A 66 -7.98 1.90 -30.90
CA GLU A 66 -9.07 2.63 -31.56
C GLU A 66 -9.02 4.15 -31.39
N CYS A 67 -7.84 4.72 -31.12
CA CYS A 67 -7.66 6.16 -30.86
C CYS A 67 -8.46 6.67 -29.65
N GLY A 68 -8.75 5.79 -28.69
CA GLY A 68 -9.51 6.13 -27.49
C GLY A 68 -8.75 6.98 -26.46
N GLU A 69 -7.41 7.00 -26.54
CA GLU A 69 -6.59 7.79 -25.63
C GLU A 69 -6.28 9.17 -26.19
N LYS A 70 -6.26 10.18 -25.32
CA LYS A 70 -5.91 11.56 -25.69
C LYS A 70 -4.47 11.84 -25.32
N CYS A 71 -3.75 12.46 -26.24
CA CYS A 71 -2.39 12.89 -26.00
C CYS A 71 -2.31 13.84 -24.81
N GLY A 72 -1.24 13.68 -24.03
CA GLY A 72 -0.93 14.56 -22.91
C GLY A 72 -0.56 15.96 -23.37
N GLN A 73 0.15 16.68 -22.50
CA GLN A 73 0.42 18.10 -22.68
C GLN A 73 1.73 18.31 -23.43
N CYS A 74 1.74 17.80 -24.67
CA CYS A 74 2.83 18.02 -25.62
C CYS A 74 2.94 19.51 -25.96
N GLU A 75 4.16 19.97 -26.28
CA GLU A 75 4.36 21.32 -26.82
C GLU A 75 3.53 21.53 -28.09
N ASP A 76 3.55 20.55 -28.98
CA ASP A 76 2.67 20.44 -30.14
C ASP A 76 1.83 19.16 -30.04
N GLN A 77 0.52 19.31 -29.86
CA GLN A 77 -0.42 18.18 -29.77
C GLN A 77 -0.46 17.34 -31.04
N SER A 78 -0.09 17.92 -32.20
CA SER A 78 -0.01 17.19 -33.46
C SER A 78 1.23 16.30 -33.59
N LYS A 79 2.21 16.48 -32.70
CA LYS A 79 3.48 15.71 -32.66
C LYS A 79 3.47 14.62 -31.60
N CYS A 80 2.29 14.25 -31.13
CA CYS A 80 2.08 13.10 -30.29
C CYS A 80 2.13 11.80 -31.12
N PHE A 81 2.84 10.79 -30.62
CA PHE A 81 2.97 9.52 -31.31
C PHE A 81 1.69 8.69 -31.17
N HIS A 82 1.02 8.44 -32.29
CA HIS A 82 -0.30 7.79 -32.34
C HIS A 82 -0.38 6.40 -31.70
N THR A 83 0.73 5.67 -31.52
CA THR A 83 0.68 4.32 -30.92
C THR A 83 0.81 4.30 -29.40
N ASN A 84 1.49 5.27 -28.80
CA ASN A 84 1.84 5.24 -27.36
C ASN A 84 1.75 6.59 -26.64
N GLY A 85 1.35 7.66 -27.33
CA GLY A 85 1.11 8.96 -26.70
C GLY A 85 2.36 9.78 -26.41
N LEU A 86 3.56 9.35 -26.85
CA LEU A 86 4.81 10.08 -26.60
C LEU A 86 4.84 11.40 -27.38
N CYS A 87 5.17 12.49 -26.69
CA CYS A 87 5.38 13.79 -27.31
C CYS A 87 6.76 13.84 -27.97
N LEU A 88 6.81 13.91 -29.30
CA LEU A 88 8.07 13.93 -30.08
C LEU A 88 8.82 15.28 -30.00
N THR A 89 8.13 16.34 -29.58
CA THR A 89 8.69 17.69 -29.38
C THR A 89 8.93 18.00 -27.91
N GLY A 90 8.65 17.07 -26.99
CA GLY A 90 8.70 17.31 -25.55
C GLY A 90 7.42 17.92 -24.96
N CYS A 91 7.49 18.24 -23.68
CA CYS A 91 6.35 18.70 -22.88
C CYS A 91 6.22 20.22 -22.88
N ARG A 92 4.98 20.71 -22.79
CA ARG A 92 4.71 22.13 -22.52
C ARG A 92 5.35 22.53 -21.18
N ASN A 93 5.77 23.79 -21.06
CA ASN A 93 6.33 24.34 -19.82
C ASN A 93 5.41 24.06 -18.62
N GLY A 94 5.98 23.51 -17.54
CA GLY A 94 5.24 23.15 -16.31
C GLY A 94 4.72 21.71 -16.26
N TYR A 95 4.92 20.93 -17.33
CA TYR A 95 4.65 19.49 -17.35
C TYR A 95 5.94 18.71 -17.20
N HIS A 96 5.90 17.65 -16.39
CA HIS A 96 7.05 16.78 -16.17
C HIS A 96 6.97 15.59 -17.13
N GLY A 97 8.10 15.30 -17.77
CA GLY A 97 8.32 14.14 -18.61
C GLY A 97 9.80 13.80 -18.57
N ASP A 98 10.15 12.56 -18.87
CA ASP A 98 11.56 12.17 -18.94
C ASP A 98 12.26 13.09 -19.95
N LEU A 99 13.42 13.67 -19.62
CA LEU A 99 14.13 14.74 -20.37
C LEU A 99 14.61 14.34 -21.78
N SER A 100 14.02 13.30 -22.34
CA SER A 100 14.21 12.84 -23.70
C SER A 100 13.23 13.53 -24.66
N PRO A 101 13.57 13.62 -25.96
CA PRO A 101 12.66 14.10 -27.00
C PRO A 101 11.42 13.19 -27.21
N LYS A 102 11.24 12.13 -26.41
CA LYS A 102 10.05 11.30 -26.39
C LYS A 102 9.57 11.10 -24.94
N ALA A 103 8.69 11.99 -24.48
CA ALA A 103 8.19 11.95 -23.11
C ALA A 103 6.67 11.77 -23.08
N LEU A 104 6.18 11.00 -22.10
CA LEU A 104 4.78 11.02 -21.69
C LEU A 104 4.61 12.20 -20.73
N CYS A 105 3.88 13.22 -21.18
CA CYS A 105 3.70 14.46 -20.45
C CYS A 105 2.39 14.39 -19.66
N ASP A 106 2.48 14.04 -18.38
CA ASP A 106 1.33 14.05 -17.48
C ASP A 106 1.40 15.26 -16.53
N VAL A 107 0.23 15.74 -16.09
CA VAL A 107 0.18 16.55 -14.86
C VAL A 107 0.51 15.55 -13.77
N SER A 108 1.69 15.66 -13.13
CA SER A 108 1.84 14.97 -11.85
C SER A 108 0.77 15.53 -10.91
N ASN A 109 -0.34 14.80 -10.77
CA ASN A 109 -1.44 15.19 -9.92
C ASN A 109 -0.98 14.96 -8.48
N GLY A 110 -0.19 15.90 -7.95
CA GLY A 110 0.30 15.90 -6.56
C GLY A 110 -0.81 15.82 -5.51
N TRP A 111 -2.07 15.93 -5.92
CA TRP A 111 -3.27 15.78 -5.12
C TRP A 111 -3.52 14.35 -4.62
N GLN A 112 -3.15 13.29 -5.36
CA GLN A 112 -3.32 11.91 -4.87
C GLN A 112 -2.42 11.62 -3.67
N SER A 113 -1.20 12.15 -3.65
CA SER A 113 -0.26 11.99 -2.54
C SER A 113 -0.68 12.75 -1.27
N SER A 114 -1.38 13.87 -1.41
CA SER A 114 -1.83 14.68 -0.28
C SER A 114 -2.95 14.02 0.53
N PHE A 115 -3.92 13.36 -0.14
CA PHE A 115 -5.04 12.71 0.57
C PHE A 115 -4.59 11.52 1.41
N TYR A 116 -3.66 10.69 0.91
CA TYR A 116 -3.11 9.58 1.69
C TYR A 116 -2.31 10.04 2.90
N GLY A 117 -1.62 11.19 2.82
CA GLY A 117 -0.91 11.77 3.95
C GLY A 117 -1.86 12.13 5.10
N VAL A 118 -2.95 12.85 4.80
CA VAL A 118 -3.93 13.24 5.83
C VAL A 118 -4.66 12.02 6.41
N LEU A 119 -5.09 11.08 5.55
CA LEU A 119 -5.77 9.87 5.99
C LEU A 119 -4.87 9.00 6.89
N MET A 120 -3.59 8.85 6.56
CA MET A 120 -2.65 8.07 7.37
C MET A 120 -2.45 8.68 8.77
N VAL A 121 -2.31 10.01 8.86
CA VAL A 121 -2.16 10.69 10.16
C VAL A 121 -3.39 10.49 11.05
N LEU A 122 -4.59 10.59 10.49
CA LEU A 122 -5.83 10.39 11.24
C LEU A 122 -5.97 8.94 11.74
N VAL A 123 -5.67 7.95 10.88
CA VAL A 123 -5.72 6.53 11.26
C VAL A 123 -4.74 6.22 12.39
N LEU A 124 -3.50 6.73 12.29
CA LEU A 124 -2.51 6.55 13.35
C LEU A 124 -3.00 7.20 14.66
N ALA A 125 -3.51 8.43 14.62
CA ALA A 125 -4.02 9.10 15.82
C ALA A 125 -5.10 8.28 16.54
N VAL A 126 -6.06 7.71 15.79
CA VAL A 126 -7.13 6.86 16.36
C VAL A 126 -6.55 5.59 17.01
N ILE A 127 -5.61 4.94 16.33
CA ILE A 127 -4.95 3.73 16.84
C ILE A 127 -4.19 4.05 18.15
N TRP A 128 -3.41 5.13 18.18
CA TRP A 128 -2.67 5.57 19.36
C TRP A 128 -3.60 5.93 20.53
N ILE A 129 -4.70 6.63 20.28
CA ILE A 129 -5.72 6.94 21.31
C ILE A 129 -6.33 5.66 21.86
N GLY A 130 -6.65 4.69 21.00
CA GLY A 130 -7.16 3.38 21.41
C GLY A 130 -6.19 2.63 22.31
N PHE A 131 -4.92 2.54 21.91
CA PHE A 131 -3.88 1.90 22.72
C PHE A 131 -3.67 2.61 24.05
N LEU A 132 -3.66 3.94 24.06
CA LEU A 132 -3.52 4.74 25.28
C LEU A 132 -4.70 4.49 26.24
N MET A 133 -5.93 4.43 25.73
CA MET A 133 -7.11 4.12 26.53
C MET A 133 -7.05 2.71 27.14
N VAL A 134 -6.68 1.71 26.35
CA VAL A 134 -6.49 0.33 26.83
C VAL A 134 -5.37 0.26 27.87
N TYR A 135 -4.24 0.93 27.61
CA TYR A 135 -3.11 1.01 28.53
C TYR A 135 -3.51 1.63 29.87
N ILE A 136 -4.25 2.74 29.87
CA ILE A 136 -4.77 3.37 31.09
C ILE A 136 -5.71 2.41 31.84
N VAL A 137 -6.57 1.67 31.15
CA VAL A 137 -7.46 0.68 31.78
C VAL A 137 -6.65 -0.44 32.44
N ILE A 138 -5.60 -0.94 31.77
CA ILE A 138 -4.69 -1.94 32.33
C ILE A 138 -3.98 -1.39 33.57
N LEU A 139 -3.43 -0.17 33.51
CA LEU A 139 -2.79 0.47 34.67
C LEU A 139 -3.75 0.66 35.83
N ARG A 140 -4.99 1.09 35.57
CA ARG A 140 -6.04 1.19 36.59
C ARG A 140 -6.35 -0.18 37.21
N LYS A 141 -6.39 -1.24 36.40
CA LYS A 141 -6.60 -2.63 36.87
C LYS A 141 -5.41 -3.15 37.69
N LEU A 142 -4.19 -2.84 37.29
CA LEU A 142 -2.96 -3.19 38.01
C LEU A 142 -2.84 -2.41 39.34
N LYS A 143 -3.13 -1.11 39.34
CA LYS A 143 -3.16 -0.27 40.55
C LYS A 143 -4.25 -0.72 41.53
N ARG A 144 -5.45 -1.07 41.03
CA ARG A 144 -6.51 -1.69 41.84
C ARG A 144 -6.06 -3.02 42.45
N ARG A 145 -5.32 -3.86 41.72
CA ARG A 145 -4.74 -5.11 42.26
C ARG A 145 -3.72 -4.83 43.37
N THR A 146 -2.86 -3.82 43.23
CA THR A 146 -1.92 -3.43 44.29
C THR A 146 -2.65 -2.90 45.52
N SER A 147 -3.71 -2.10 45.35
CA SER A 147 -4.57 -1.65 46.47
C SER A 147 -5.21 -2.83 47.21
N ASN A 148 -5.73 -3.83 46.48
CA ASN A 148 -6.32 -5.03 47.09
C ASN A 148 -5.26 -5.94 47.76
N LYS A 149 -4.03 -5.99 47.24
CA LYS A 149 -2.92 -6.72 47.89
C LYS A 149 -2.42 -6.02 49.15
N ASN A 150 -2.38 -4.69 49.15
CA ASN A 150 -2.00 -3.90 50.33
C ASN A 150 -3.02 -4.08 51.47
N ILE A 151 -4.31 -4.27 51.15
CA ILE A 151 -5.36 -4.65 52.14
C ILE A 151 -5.13 -6.07 52.71
N GLN A 152 -4.48 -6.99 51.99
CA GLN A 152 -4.15 -8.33 52.51
C GLN A 152 -2.86 -8.38 53.35
N MET A 153 -1.90 -7.49 53.15
CA MET A 153 -0.69 -7.42 53.99
C MET A 153 -0.94 -6.82 55.38
N GLU A 154 -2.03 -6.05 55.57
CA GLU A 154 -2.47 -5.59 56.89
C GLU A 154 -3.12 -6.73 57.71
N ASN A 155 -3.86 -7.63 57.05
CA ASN A 155 -4.58 -8.71 57.73
C ASN A 155 -3.71 -9.91 58.17
N SER A 156 -2.45 -10.01 57.71
CA SER A 156 -1.53 -11.07 58.19
C SER A 156 -0.62 -10.60 59.34
N ASN A 157 -0.58 -9.28 59.63
CA ASN A 157 0.12 -8.71 60.78
C ASN A 157 -0.78 -8.59 62.02
N SER A 158 -2.06 -8.93 61.91
CA SER A 158 -3.05 -8.79 62.99
C SER A 158 -3.35 -10.11 63.74
N TYR A 159 -2.58 -11.18 63.52
CA TYR A 159 -2.75 -12.46 64.26
C TYR A 159 -1.60 -12.77 65.23
N ILE A 160 -0.69 -11.82 65.47
CA ILE A 160 0.28 -11.90 66.58
C ILE A 160 -0.09 -10.86 67.61
N THR A 161 -1.20 -11.09 68.30
CA THR A 161 -1.46 -10.47 69.60
C THR A 161 -2.35 -11.40 70.40
N HIS A 162 -1.93 -11.63 71.64
CA HIS A 162 -2.60 -12.35 72.72
C HIS A 162 -2.35 -13.86 72.79
N ILE A 163 -1.42 -14.29 73.66
CA ILE A 163 -1.73 -15.03 74.89
C ILE A 163 -0.59 -14.80 75.89
N GLU A 164 -0.98 -14.56 77.12
CA GLU A 164 -0.18 -14.26 78.30
C GLU A 164 0.17 -15.57 79.05
N THR A 165 1.40 -15.62 79.56
CA THR A 165 1.95 -16.44 80.68
C THR A 165 2.18 -17.96 80.56
N ASP A 166 3.35 -18.32 81.11
CA ASP A 166 3.97 -19.59 81.51
C ASP A 166 4.57 -20.56 80.46
N ASP A 167 5.91 -20.53 80.47
CA ASP A 167 6.94 -21.46 80.00
C ASP A 167 6.91 -22.00 78.54
N HIS A 168 8.08 -21.85 77.89
CA HIS A 168 8.56 -22.39 76.60
C HIS A 168 8.38 -21.56 75.31
N VAL A 169 9.49 -20.90 74.93
CA VAL A 169 10.26 -20.95 73.64
C VAL A 169 9.42 -21.03 72.33
N ILE A 170 9.62 -20.16 71.33
CA ILE A 170 10.54 -20.37 70.17
C ILE A 170 10.71 -19.01 69.45
N VAL A 171 11.96 -18.54 69.34
CA VAL A 171 12.35 -17.38 68.50
C VAL A 171 12.76 -17.89 67.12
N SER A 172 12.22 -17.31 66.04
CA SER A 172 12.62 -17.62 64.66
C SER A 172 13.82 -16.77 64.20
N GLU A 173 14.75 -17.42 63.51
CA GLU A 173 16.12 -17.03 63.10
C GLU A 173 16.39 -15.61 62.55
N SER A 174 15.41 -14.80 62.14
CA SER A 174 15.68 -13.55 61.39
C SER A 174 15.75 -12.25 62.20
N TYR A 175 15.30 -12.24 63.46
CA TYR A 175 15.32 -11.02 64.31
C TYR A 175 16.62 -10.81 65.10
N ILE A 176 17.55 -11.78 65.10
CA ILE A 176 18.80 -11.75 65.88
C ILE A 176 19.86 -10.86 65.21
N GLU A 177 19.86 -10.77 63.87
CA GLU A 177 20.85 -10.00 63.10
C GLU A 177 20.80 -8.49 63.36
N LEU A 178 19.60 -7.91 63.49
CA LEU A 178 19.45 -6.45 63.71
C LEU A 178 19.67 -6.02 65.17
N ARG A 179 19.58 -6.95 66.13
CA ARG A 179 19.79 -6.64 67.56
C ARG A 179 21.27 -6.60 67.92
N ASN A 180 22.09 -7.47 67.32
CA ASN A 180 23.54 -7.45 67.51
C ASN A 180 24.20 -6.24 66.84
N PHE A 181 23.68 -5.75 65.72
CA PHE A 181 24.18 -4.50 65.11
C PHE A 181 23.87 -3.25 65.94
N ARG A 182 22.77 -3.22 66.70
CA ARG A 182 22.38 -2.05 67.50
C ARG A 182 23.13 -1.96 68.83
N ASN A 183 23.43 -3.10 69.47
CA ASN A 183 24.15 -3.10 70.74
C ASN A 183 25.64 -2.71 70.64
N ASP A 184 26.26 -2.79 69.44
CA ASP A 184 27.64 -2.32 69.24
C ASP A 184 27.74 -0.82 68.88
N GLN A 185 26.66 -0.18 68.41
CA GLN A 185 26.70 1.25 68.06
C GLN A 185 26.43 2.19 69.24
N ASP A 186 25.84 1.70 70.33
CA ASP A 186 25.48 2.53 71.50
C ASP A 186 26.62 2.64 72.55
N ASN A 187 27.85 2.17 72.24
CA ASN A 187 29.01 2.25 73.13
C ASN A 187 30.22 2.95 72.49
N TYR A 188 30.06 4.13 71.89
CA TYR A 188 31.04 5.24 71.90
C TYR A 188 30.46 6.49 71.22
N GLU A 189 29.51 7.17 71.87
CA GLU A 189 29.42 8.63 71.78
C GLU A 189 28.79 9.17 73.06
N SER A 190 29.51 8.94 74.17
CA SER A 190 29.55 9.88 75.27
C SER A 190 31.00 10.33 75.39
N ILE A 191 31.25 11.61 75.11
CA ILE A 191 32.03 12.55 75.92
C ILE A 191 32.20 13.82 75.06
N ASP A 192 31.42 14.84 75.42
CA ASP A 192 31.73 16.24 75.14
C ASP A 192 32.93 16.70 76.00
N PHE A 193 33.64 17.71 75.50
CA PHE A 193 34.47 18.67 76.24
C PHE A 193 35.80 18.20 76.90
N ILE A 194 36.93 18.57 76.28
CA ILE A 194 37.91 19.66 76.66
C ILE A 194 39.14 19.53 75.76
#